data_AF-A0A938XB67-F1
#
_entry.id   AF-A0A938XB67-F1
#
_cell.length_a   1.000
_cell.length_b   1.000
_cell.length_c   1.000
_cell.angle_alpha   90.00
_cell.angle_beta   90.00
_cell.angle_gamma   90.00
#
_symmetry.space_group_name_H-M   'P 1'
#
loop_
_entity.id
_entity.type
_entity.pdbx_description
1 polymer ?
#
loop_
_entity_poly.entity_id
_entity_poly.type
_entity_poly.pdbx_seq_one_letter_code
_entity_poly.pdbx_strand_id
1 'polypeptide(L)'
;MKQINRKNALTLIAGLLAVLLCALTACAPEPEPLTEAEIEELREEYPEYNSPPPLVNMFVQQSFERKATMADTYVYVEITSELQYFSKSMEKYMDAQMIEKYQKQGLSTDNTFFEYTAKVLDDSQGLLKSGAAIQLHCPMIFFDSTPPLQVGDRVAVAVTKDKERENAYSFGWTTMYYVTEDGHVLSCVKEIEGDERTGIGVGALLEEVRAVRKAKASEQSE
;
A
#
# COMPACT_ATOMS: atom_id res chain seq x y z
N MET A 1 -42.12 35.05 -27.66
CA MET A 1 -41.25 34.68 -26.52
C MET A 1 -41.80 33.40 -25.90
N LYS A 2 -41.09 32.26 -26.04
CA LYS A 2 -41.51 30.98 -25.44
C LYS A 2 -41.23 31.03 -23.94
N GLN A 3 -42.28 30.93 -23.11
CA GLN A 3 -42.15 30.73 -21.68
C GLN A 3 -41.46 29.38 -21.43
N ILE A 4 -40.19 29.43 -21.03
CA ILE A 4 -39.50 28.26 -20.51
C ILE A 4 -40.17 27.94 -19.16
N ASN A 5 -40.80 26.78 -19.10
CA ASN A 5 -41.54 26.31 -17.94
C ASN A 5 -40.56 26.19 -16.75
N ARG A 6 -40.76 27.00 -15.69
CA ARG A 6 -39.83 27.17 -14.56
C ARG A 6 -39.39 25.85 -13.91
N LYS A 7 -40.23 24.82 -13.95
CA LYS A 7 -39.92 23.47 -13.44
C LYS A 7 -38.88 22.74 -14.29
N ASN A 8 -38.91 22.90 -15.62
CA ASN A 8 -37.95 22.28 -16.52
C ASN A 8 -36.59 22.99 -16.46
N ALA A 9 -36.57 24.31 -16.20
CA ALA A 9 -35.34 25.06 -16.00
C ALA A 9 -34.61 24.68 -14.70
N LEU A 10 -35.34 24.48 -13.58
CA LEU A 10 -34.73 24.05 -12.32
C LEU A 10 -34.09 22.66 -12.39
N THR A 11 -34.71 21.74 -13.13
CA THR A 11 -34.22 20.36 -13.26
C THR A 11 -32.93 20.28 -14.09
N LEU A 12 -32.81 21.12 -15.12
CA LEU A 12 -31.60 21.27 -15.94
C LEU A 12 -30.43 21.90 -15.17
N ILE A 13 -30.71 22.91 -14.33
CA ILE A 13 -29.68 23.56 -13.50
C ILE A 13 -29.16 22.62 -12.41
N ALA A 14 -30.04 21.83 -11.77
CA ALA A 14 -29.65 20.85 -10.77
C ALA A 14 -28.81 19.70 -11.38
N GLY A 15 -29.14 19.26 -12.60
CA GLY A 15 -28.34 18.28 -13.34
C GLY A 15 -26.96 18.81 -13.73
N LEU A 16 -26.86 20.07 -14.19
CA LEU A 16 -25.57 20.70 -14.50
C LEU A 16 -24.70 20.91 -13.26
N LEU A 17 -25.30 21.27 -12.12
CA LEU A 17 -24.57 21.41 -10.84
C LEU A 17 -24.07 20.06 -10.31
N ALA A 18 -24.85 18.98 -10.45
CA ALA A 18 -24.40 17.64 -10.07
C ALA A 18 -23.25 17.13 -10.97
N VAL A 19 -23.28 17.44 -12.27
CA VAL A 19 -22.17 17.11 -13.19
C VAL A 19 -20.93 17.97 -12.92
N LEU A 20 -21.11 19.26 -12.58
CA LEU A 20 -19.98 20.13 -12.18
C LEU A 20 -19.35 19.70 -10.85
N LEU A 21 -20.15 19.30 -9.85
CA LEU A 21 -19.63 18.77 -8.58
C LEU A 21 -18.91 17.44 -8.78
N CYS A 22 -19.42 16.54 -9.62
CA CYS A 22 -18.71 15.29 -9.96
C CYS A 22 -17.44 15.53 -10.78
N ALA A 23 -17.38 16.58 -11.61
CA ALA A 23 -16.19 16.94 -12.37
C ALA A 23 -15.10 17.60 -11.48
N LEU A 24 -15.50 18.30 -10.41
CA LEU A 24 -14.57 18.90 -9.45
C LEU A 24 -13.97 17.88 -8.46
N THR A 25 -14.66 16.76 -8.22
CA THR A 25 -14.14 15.66 -7.37
C THR A 25 -13.17 14.72 -8.09
N ALA A 26 -13.01 14.82 -9.41
CA ALA A 26 -12.28 13.84 -10.21
C ALA A 26 -10.78 14.13 -10.38
N CYS A 27 -10.26 15.25 -9.88
CA CYS A 27 -8.84 15.56 -9.97
C CYS A 27 -8.48 16.59 -8.88
N ALA A 28 -8.29 16.11 -7.65
CA ALA A 28 -7.52 16.93 -6.70
C ALA A 28 -6.14 17.13 -7.32
N PRO A 29 -5.62 18.37 -7.40
CA PRO A 29 -4.27 18.58 -7.91
C PRO A 29 -3.28 17.81 -7.03
N GLU A 30 -2.26 17.23 -7.65
CA GLU A 30 -1.15 16.60 -6.93
C GLU A 30 -0.57 17.62 -5.94
N PRO A 31 -0.35 17.26 -4.67
CA PRO A 31 0.14 18.21 -3.70
C PRO A 31 1.59 18.60 -4.01
N GLU A 32 1.97 19.83 -3.63
CA GLU A 32 3.36 20.27 -3.74
C GLU A 32 4.23 19.49 -2.75
N PRO A 33 5.46 19.08 -3.12
CA PRO A 33 6.31 18.31 -2.21
C PRO A 33 6.57 19.03 -0.89
N LEU A 34 6.50 18.28 0.21
CA LEU A 34 6.81 18.79 1.54
C LEU A 34 8.27 19.21 1.68
N THR A 35 8.49 20.22 2.50
CA THR A 35 9.81 20.62 2.99
C THR A 35 10.28 19.68 4.11
N GLU A 36 11.58 19.66 4.39
CA GLU A 36 12.13 18.86 5.49
C GLU A 36 11.53 19.23 6.85
N ALA A 37 11.20 20.51 7.07
CA ALA A 37 10.59 20.97 8.31
C ALA A 37 9.17 20.43 8.49
N GLU A 38 8.38 20.39 7.41
CA GLU A 38 7.02 19.80 7.43
C GLU A 38 7.08 18.28 7.62
N ILE A 39 8.05 17.61 6.99
CA ILE A 39 8.29 16.18 7.20
C ILE A 39 8.62 15.90 8.67
N GLU A 40 9.52 16.67 9.27
CA GLU A 40 9.91 16.49 10.68
C GLU A 40 8.73 16.72 11.63
N GLU A 41 7.88 17.71 11.37
CA GLU A 41 6.65 17.94 12.17
C GLU A 41 5.70 16.74 12.07
N LEU A 42 5.51 16.19 10.86
CA LEU A 42 4.64 15.04 10.66
C LEU A 42 5.19 13.75 11.29
N ARG A 43 6.51 13.64 11.58
CA ARG A 43 7.08 12.43 12.22
C ARG A 43 6.57 12.20 13.64
N GLU A 44 6.00 13.21 14.31
CA GLU A 44 5.35 13.01 15.60
C GLU A 44 4.10 12.12 15.47
N GLU A 45 3.35 12.26 14.38
CA GLU A 45 2.14 11.47 14.09
C GLU A 45 2.45 10.21 13.27
N TYR A 46 3.45 10.29 12.38
CA TYR A 46 3.83 9.25 11.41
C TYR A 46 5.26 8.74 11.65
N PRO A 47 5.51 8.02 12.76
CA PRO A 47 6.86 7.61 13.15
C PRO A 47 7.44 6.52 12.24
N GLU A 48 8.77 6.46 12.18
CA GLU A 48 9.52 5.42 11.47
C GLU A 48 9.72 4.15 12.31
N TYR A 49 9.63 3.00 11.66
CA TYR A 49 9.79 1.65 12.21
C TYR A 49 11.09 1.01 11.69
N ASN A 50 12.23 1.52 12.17
CA ASN A 50 13.56 1.16 11.67
C ASN A 50 14.19 -0.10 12.29
N SER A 51 13.43 -0.85 13.08
CA SER A 51 13.93 -2.00 13.82
C SER A 51 13.54 -3.29 13.10
N PRO A 52 14.40 -3.85 12.21
CA PRO A 52 14.08 -5.11 11.56
C PRO A 52 14.02 -6.26 12.59
N PRO A 53 13.30 -7.34 12.29
CA PRO A 53 13.26 -8.49 13.18
C PRO A 53 14.66 -9.10 13.36
N PRO A 54 14.94 -9.70 14.53
CA PRO A 54 16.16 -10.46 14.73
C PRO A 54 16.41 -11.44 13.58
N LEU A 55 17.66 -11.55 13.12
CA LEU A 55 18.09 -12.40 12.00
C LEU A 55 17.68 -11.93 10.58
N VAL A 56 16.95 -10.81 10.45
CA VAL A 56 16.59 -10.22 9.14
C VAL A 56 17.43 -8.96 8.88
N ASN A 57 18.72 -9.12 8.58
CA ASN A 57 19.64 -7.99 8.41
C ASN A 57 19.79 -7.50 6.94
N MET A 58 19.19 -8.19 5.97
CA MET A 58 19.52 -8.01 4.54
C MET A 58 18.56 -7.11 3.73
N PHE A 59 17.53 -6.53 4.37
CA PHE A 59 16.41 -5.94 3.62
C PHE A 59 16.06 -4.49 3.96
N VAL A 60 16.70 -3.88 4.97
CA VAL A 60 16.28 -2.55 5.47
C VAL A 60 16.59 -1.42 4.48
N GLN A 61 17.76 -1.44 3.86
CA GLN A 61 18.17 -0.41 2.89
C GLN A 61 18.22 -1.01 1.48
N GLN A 62 17.13 -0.86 0.75
CA GLN A 62 17.02 -1.18 -0.67
C GLN A 62 16.66 0.10 -1.42
N SER A 63 17.21 0.25 -2.63
CA SER A 63 16.80 1.35 -3.51
C SER A 63 15.31 1.27 -3.82
N PHE A 64 14.70 2.42 -4.10
CA PHE A 64 13.32 2.50 -4.54
C PHE A 64 13.07 1.62 -5.76
N GLU A 65 13.98 1.64 -6.74
CA GLU A 65 13.92 0.80 -7.94
C GLU A 65 13.77 -0.70 -7.60
N ARG A 66 14.57 -1.18 -6.64
CA ARG A 66 14.52 -2.57 -6.19
C ARG A 66 13.18 -2.87 -5.50
N LYS A 67 12.70 -1.99 -4.63
CA LYS A 67 11.40 -2.17 -3.96
C LYS A 67 10.25 -2.20 -4.97
N ALA A 68 10.23 -1.26 -5.93
CA ALA A 68 9.22 -1.12 -6.98
C ALA A 68 9.12 -2.35 -7.91
N THR A 69 10.21 -3.11 -8.05
CA THR A 69 10.31 -4.25 -8.97
C THR A 69 10.08 -5.61 -8.30
N MET A 70 10.14 -5.69 -6.96
CA MET A 70 9.98 -6.95 -6.22
C MET A 70 8.52 -7.41 -6.02
N ALA A 71 7.55 -6.51 -6.21
CA ALA A 71 6.13 -6.78 -5.98
C ALA A 71 5.32 -6.87 -7.29
N ASP A 72 4.03 -7.18 -7.21
CA ASP A 72 3.14 -7.17 -8.37
C ASP A 72 2.70 -5.74 -8.71
N THR A 73 2.36 -4.95 -7.69
CA THR A 73 1.97 -3.54 -7.79
C THR A 73 2.24 -2.81 -6.47
N TYR A 74 2.22 -1.48 -6.51
CA TYR A 74 2.00 -0.67 -5.30
C TYR A 74 0.52 -0.32 -5.24
N VAL A 75 -0.10 -0.57 -4.09
CA VAL A 75 -1.51 -0.26 -3.86
C VAL A 75 -1.64 0.87 -2.85
N TYR A 76 -2.48 1.85 -3.17
CA TYR A 76 -2.95 2.89 -2.26
C TYR A 76 -4.30 2.47 -1.69
N VAL A 77 -4.40 2.37 -0.36
CA VAL A 77 -5.59 1.84 0.32
C VAL A 77 -5.98 2.66 1.54
N GLU A 78 -7.22 2.46 1.98
CA GLU A 78 -7.74 2.85 3.30
C GLU A 78 -8.01 1.59 4.13
N ILE A 79 -7.56 1.53 5.37
CA ILE A 79 -7.80 0.43 6.29
C ILE A 79 -9.25 0.47 6.79
N THR A 80 -9.92 -0.69 6.74
CA THR A 80 -11.37 -0.80 7.00
C THR A 80 -11.72 -1.84 8.07
N SER A 81 -10.73 -2.55 8.61
CA SER A 81 -10.93 -3.45 9.75
C SER A 81 -9.88 -3.21 10.82
N GLU A 82 -10.24 -3.59 12.04
CA GLU A 82 -9.26 -3.86 13.10
C GLU A 82 -8.27 -4.95 12.67
N LEU A 83 -7.13 -5.01 13.36
CA LEU A 83 -6.09 -6.02 13.18
C LEU A 83 -6.63 -7.43 13.44
N GLN A 84 -6.31 -8.34 12.52
CA GLN A 84 -6.67 -9.75 12.59
C GLN A 84 -5.42 -10.64 12.50
N TYR A 85 -5.58 -11.91 12.87
CA TYR A 85 -4.52 -12.90 12.80
C TYR A 85 -5.02 -14.19 12.17
N PHE A 86 -4.16 -14.85 11.41
CA PHE A 86 -4.41 -16.20 10.93
C PHE A 86 -3.11 -17.00 10.86
N SER A 87 -3.24 -18.33 10.85
CA SER A 87 -2.11 -19.24 10.67
C SER A 87 -2.29 -20.07 9.41
N LYS A 88 -1.18 -20.39 8.74
CA LYS A 88 -1.12 -21.31 7.61
C LYS A 88 -0.08 -22.37 7.87
N SER A 89 -0.44 -23.61 7.59
CA SER A 89 0.51 -24.72 7.60
C SER A 89 1.48 -24.61 6.44
N MET A 90 2.77 -24.74 6.74
CA MET A 90 3.85 -24.73 5.75
C MET A 90 4.23 -26.13 5.28
N GLU A 91 3.58 -27.19 5.81
CA GLU A 91 3.96 -28.58 5.51
C GLU A 91 3.96 -28.90 4.01
N LYS A 92 3.02 -28.31 3.25
CA LYS A 92 2.94 -28.44 1.79
C LYS A 92 4.21 -27.96 1.06
N TYR A 93 5.01 -27.11 1.69
CA TYR A 93 6.26 -26.56 1.16
C TYR A 93 7.51 -27.19 1.77
N MET A 94 7.34 -28.19 2.64
CA MET A 94 8.42 -28.87 3.35
C MET A 94 8.51 -30.33 2.88
N ASP A 95 9.71 -30.89 2.92
CA ASP A 95 9.89 -32.33 2.76
C ASP A 95 9.63 -33.06 4.09
N ALA A 96 9.42 -34.37 4.01
CA ALA A 96 9.11 -35.20 5.18
C ALA A 96 10.20 -35.18 6.26
N GLN A 97 11.48 -35.02 5.88
CA GLN A 97 12.59 -34.97 6.84
C GLN A 97 12.58 -33.66 7.62
N MET A 98 12.25 -32.54 6.96
CA MET A 98 12.08 -31.25 7.61
C MET A 98 10.89 -31.26 8.57
N ILE A 99 9.74 -31.81 8.16
CA ILE A 99 8.55 -31.92 9.02
C ILE A 99 8.89 -32.74 10.29
N GLU A 100 9.50 -33.92 10.12
CA GLU A 100 9.89 -34.77 11.25
C GLU A 100 10.90 -34.07 12.17
N LYS A 101 11.86 -33.32 11.60
CA LYS A 101 12.84 -32.55 12.38
C LYS A 101 12.17 -31.45 13.20
N TYR A 102 11.25 -30.69 12.61
CA TYR A 102 10.52 -29.63 13.31
C TYR A 102 9.71 -30.22 14.48
N GLN A 103 8.95 -31.28 14.22
CA GLN A 103 8.16 -31.97 15.24
C GLN A 103 9.03 -32.52 16.38
N LYS A 104 10.18 -33.15 16.06
CA LYS A 104 11.15 -33.63 17.08
C LYS A 104 11.75 -32.51 17.93
N GLN A 105 11.85 -31.31 17.39
CA GLN A 105 12.34 -30.11 18.09
C GLN A 105 11.22 -29.36 18.82
N GLY A 106 9.97 -29.85 18.77
CA GLY A 106 8.81 -29.17 19.33
C GLY A 106 8.45 -27.88 18.60
N LEU A 107 8.91 -27.72 17.36
CA LEU A 107 8.63 -26.55 16.51
C LEU A 107 7.35 -26.77 15.71
N SER A 108 6.57 -25.70 15.56
CA SER A 108 5.39 -25.69 14.71
C SER A 108 5.78 -25.61 13.23
N THR A 109 5.04 -26.31 12.37
CA THR A 109 5.09 -26.13 10.91
C THR A 109 4.12 -25.03 10.44
N ASP A 110 3.36 -24.43 11.35
CA ASP A 110 2.46 -23.32 11.05
C ASP A 110 3.18 -21.97 11.16
N ASN A 111 2.96 -21.12 10.16
CA ASN A 111 3.34 -19.72 10.19
C ASN A 111 2.14 -18.86 10.53
N THR A 112 2.31 -17.92 11.46
CA THR A 112 1.28 -16.94 11.84
C THR A 112 1.51 -15.62 11.11
N PHE A 113 0.42 -14.99 10.71
CA PHE A 113 0.37 -13.73 9.98
C PHE A 113 -0.57 -12.77 10.70
N PHE A 114 -0.28 -11.48 10.58
CA PHE A 114 -1.23 -10.42 10.89
C PHE A 114 -1.83 -9.87 9.60
N GLU A 115 -3.07 -9.40 9.69
CA GLU A 115 -3.89 -9.04 8.53
C GLU A 115 -4.79 -7.83 8.80
N TYR A 116 -4.98 -7.02 7.77
CA TYR A 116 -5.97 -5.95 7.70
C TYR A 116 -6.86 -6.15 6.47
N THR A 117 -8.15 -5.79 6.58
CA THR A 117 -9.00 -5.56 5.42
C THR A 117 -8.87 -4.11 4.99
N ALA A 118 -8.62 -3.87 3.71
CA ALA A 118 -8.44 -2.55 3.16
C ALA A 118 -9.31 -2.33 1.91
N LYS A 119 -9.71 -1.07 1.69
CA LYS A 119 -10.41 -0.61 0.49
C LYS A 119 -9.39 0.01 -0.47
N VAL A 120 -9.33 -0.51 -1.68
CA VAL A 120 -8.44 0.02 -2.73
C VAL A 120 -8.90 1.41 -3.14
N LEU A 121 -7.97 2.36 -3.14
CA LEU A 121 -8.19 3.71 -3.66
C LEU A 121 -7.60 3.81 -5.07
N ASP A 122 -6.36 3.34 -5.26
CA ASP A 122 -5.68 3.25 -6.55
C ASP A 122 -4.55 2.19 -6.53
N ASP A 123 -3.98 1.85 -7.69
CA ASP A 123 -2.79 1.02 -7.80
C ASP A 123 -1.89 1.38 -9.01
N SER A 124 -0.59 1.16 -8.86
CA SER A 124 0.39 1.63 -9.86
C SER A 124 0.34 0.87 -11.19
N GLN A 125 -0.30 -0.30 -11.25
CA GLN A 125 -0.31 -1.19 -12.41
C GLN A 125 -1.72 -1.45 -12.98
N GLY A 126 -2.76 -0.84 -12.40
CA GLY A 126 -4.16 -1.06 -12.82
C GLY A 126 -4.63 -2.50 -12.61
N LEU A 127 -4.02 -3.24 -11.68
CA LEU A 127 -4.36 -4.63 -11.36
C LEU A 127 -5.53 -4.74 -10.39
N LEU A 128 -5.80 -3.69 -9.61
CA LEU A 128 -6.78 -3.68 -8.53
C LEU A 128 -7.85 -2.64 -8.82
N LYS A 129 -9.11 -3.04 -8.68
CA LYS A 129 -10.23 -2.13 -8.93
C LYS A 129 -10.40 -1.18 -7.75
N SER A 130 -10.44 0.13 -8.01
CA SER A 130 -10.81 1.14 -7.00
C SER A 130 -12.17 0.80 -6.36
N GLY A 131 -12.24 0.93 -5.03
CA GLY A 131 -13.36 0.53 -4.17
C GLY A 131 -13.42 -0.96 -3.83
N ALA A 132 -12.55 -1.82 -4.38
CA ALA A 132 -12.50 -3.23 -4.01
C ALA A 132 -11.98 -3.42 -2.58
N ALA A 133 -12.52 -4.41 -1.89
CA ALA A 133 -12.00 -4.85 -0.60
C ALA A 133 -10.93 -5.95 -0.80
N ILE A 134 -9.77 -5.76 -0.21
CA ILE A 134 -8.64 -6.71 -0.23
C ILE A 134 -8.15 -7.02 1.18
N GLN A 135 -7.44 -8.12 1.33
CA GLN A 135 -6.78 -8.50 2.58
C GLN A 135 -5.28 -8.27 2.42
N LEU A 136 -4.70 -7.46 3.30
CA LEU A 136 -3.27 -7.19 3.36
C LEU A 136 -2.69 -7.94 4.53
N HIS A 137 -1.75 -8.84 4.28
CA HIS A 137 -1.13 -9.63 5.34
C HIS A 137 0.39 -9.62 5.29
N CYS A 138 1.01 -9.84 6.45
CA CYS A 138 2.45 -9.96 6.59
C CYS A 138 2.77 -10.97 7.71
N PRO A 139 3.88 -11.73 7.61
CA PRO A 139 4.29 -12.65 8.67
C PRO A 139 4.46 -11.96 10.03
N MET A 140 4.05 -12.63 11.11
CA MET A 140 4.16 -12.11 12.49
C MET A 140 5.58 -11.73 12.91
N ILE A 141 6.61 -12.29 12.27
CA ILE A 141 7.99 -11.89 12.55
C ILE A 141 8.24 -10.41 12.25
N PHE A 142 7.45 -9.78 11.37
CA PHE A 142 7.56 -8.36 11.01
C PHE A 142 6.60 -7.45 11.79
N PHE A 143 5.85 -8.00 12.75
CA PHE A 143 4.80 -7.27 13.45
C PHE A 143 5.34 -6.01 14.15
N ASP A 144 6.41 -6.15 14.93
CA ASP A 144 7.03 -5.02 15.65
C ASP A 144 7.83 -4.07 14.73
N SER A 145 8.06 -4.47 13.48
CA SER A 145 8.74 -3.66 12.45
C SER A 145 7.76 -2.97 11.50
N THR A 146 6.46 -3.15 11.71
CA THR A 146 5.40 -2.57 10.88
C THR A 146 4.59 -1.63 11.76
N PRO A 147 4.19 -0.45 11.26
CA PRO A 147 3.33 0.42 12.04
C PRO A 147 2.00 -0.26 12.37
N PRO A 148 1.47 -0.07 13.58
CA PRO A 148 0.11 -0.46 13.91
C PRO A 148 -0.84 0.44 13.13
N LEU A 149 -1.71 -0.15 12.33
CA LEU A 149 -2.70 0.58 11.55
C LEU A 149 -4.08 0.49 12.20
N GLN A 150 -4.85 1.56 12.10
CA GLN A 150 -6.21 1.69 12.59
C GLN A 150 -7.19 1.88 11.44
N VAL A 151 -8.48 1.66 11.72
CA VAL A 151 -9.55 1.94 10.74
C VAL A 151 -9.53 3.42 10.37
N GLY A 152 -9.48 3.70 9.06
CA GLY A 152 -9.38 5.06 8.51
C GLY A 152 -7.99 5.43 8.05
N ASP A 153 -6.94 4.75 8.55
CA ASP A 153 -5.56 5.00 8.10
C ASP A 153 -5.41 4.71 6.61
N ARG A 154 -4.58 5.49 5.96
CA ARG A 154 -4.27 5.33 4.55
C ARG A 154 -2.81 5.00 4.36
N VAL A 155 -2.54 4.04 3.49
CA VAL A 155 -1.18 3.59 3.20
C VAL A 155 -0.99 3.29 1.72
N ALA A 156 0.23 3.51 1.23
CA ALA A 156 0.71 3.01 -0.04
C ALA A 156 1.75 1.93 0.23
N VAL A 157 1.58 0.73 -0.34
CA VAL A 157 2.47 -0.40 -0.05
C VAL A 157 2.63 -1.34 -1.23
N ALA A 158 3.83 -1.91 -1.39
CA ALA A 158 4.08 -2.92 -2.40
C ALA A 158 3.43 -4.25 -1.99
N VAL A 159 2.70 -4.87 -2.92
CA VAL A 159 1.93 -6.09 -2.67
C VAL A 159 2.19 -7.17 -3.71
N THR A 160 2.18 -8.42 -3.26
CA THR A 160 2.22 -9.62 -4.10
C THR A 160 0.98 -10.47 -3.84
N LYS A 161 0.37 -10.99 -4.91
CA LYS A 161 -0.83 -11.79 -4.85
C LYS A 161 -0.62 -13.08 -4.05
N ASP A 162 -1.48 -13.32 -3.05
CA ASP A 162 -1.56 -14.63 -2.41
C ASP A 162 -2.14 -15.65 -3.40
N LYS A 163 -1.38 -16.72 -3.66
CA LYS A 163 -1.76 -17.77 -4.62
C LYS A 163 -2.88 -18.67 -4.11
N GLU A 164 -3.14 -18.68 -2.80
CA GLU A 164 -4.12 -19.56 -2.16
C GLU A 164 -5.41 -18.82 -1.76
N ARG A 165 -5.42 -17.49 -1.80
CA ARG A 165 -6.56 -16.66 -1.35
C ARG A 165 -6.92 -15.60 -2.39
N GLU A 166 -8.15 -15.67 -2.89
CA GLU A 166 -8.63 -14.90 -4.04
C GLU A 166 -8.48 -13.37 -3.90
N ASN A 167 -8.64 -12.79 -2.70
CA ASN A 167 -8.55 -11.34 -2.46
C ASN A 167 -7.45 -10.95 -1.46
N ALA A 168 -6.52 -11.85 -1.16
CA ALA A 168 -5.42 -11.58 -0.25
C ALA A 168 -4.11 -11.27 -0.97
N TYR A 169 -3.29 -10.46 -0.31
CA TYR A 169 -2.01 -9.98 -0.80
C TYR A 169 -1.02 -9.90 0.36
N SER A 170 0.19 -10.42 0.14
CA SER A 170 1.30 -10.23 1.05
C SER A 170 1.93 -8.87 0.78
N PHE A 171 2.26 -8.11 1.81
CA PHE A 171 2.96 -6.84 1.66
C PHE A 171 4.38 -6.89 2.26
N GLY A 172 5.27 -6.05 1.72
CA GLY A 172 6.62 -5.86 2.23
C GLY A 172 6.70 -4.68 3.19
N TRP A 173 7.03 -4.89 4.47
CA TRP A 173 7.07 -3.83 5.48
C TRP A 173 7.99 -2.65 5.11
N THR A 174 9.12 -2.90 4.43
CA THR A 174 10.06 -1.86 3.98
C THR A 174 9.58 -1.01 2.80
N THR A 175 8.40 -1.33 2.26
CA THR A 175 7.79 -0.65 1.11
C THR A 175 6.58 0.20 1.50
N MET A 176 6.23 0.19 2.79
CA MET A 176 5.05 0.89 3.29
C MET A 176 5.35 2.38 3.46
N TYR A 177 4.41 3.18 2.99
CA TYR A 177 4.31 4.60 3.24
C TYR A 177 2.96 4.87 3.90
N TYR A 178 2.94 5.70 4.94
CA TYR A 178 1.71 6.37 5.35
C TYR A 178 1.27 7.31 4.23
N VAL A 179 -0.04 7.55 4.13
CA VAL A 179 -0.60 8.59 3.26
C VAL A 179 -1.40 9.56 4.13
N THR A 180 -0.96 10.81 4.18
CA THR A 180 -1.61 11.87 4.94
C THR A 180 -2.98 12.23 4.33
N GLU A 181 -3.81 12.98 5.06
CA GLU A 181 -5.12 13.40 4.57
C GLU A 181 -5.07 14.20 3.27
N ASP A 182 -4.02 15.03 3.11
CA ASP A 182 -3.75 15.85 1.93
C ASP A 182 -2.99 15.11 0.81
N GLY A 183 -2.67 13.82 1.01
CA GLY A 183 -2.19 12.92 -0.03
C GLY A 183 -0.67 12.80 -0.15
N HIS A 184 0.10 13.29 0.81
CA HIS A 184 1.54 13.07 0.86
C HIS A 184 1.88 11.67 1.38
N VAL A 185 3.00 11.12 0.91
CA VAL A 185 3.53 9.85 1.39
C VAL A 185 4.65 10.07 2.40
N LEU A 186 4.66 9.33 3.50
CA LEU A 186 5.77 9.30 4.45
C LEU A 186 6.23 7.86 4.64
N SER A 187 7.48 7.57 4.31
CA SER A 187 8.00 6.19 4.43
C SER A 187 7.95 5.74 5.88
N CYS A 188 7.42 4.53 6.12
CA CYS A 188 7.40 3.92 7.44
C CYS A 188 8.78 3.41 7.87
N VAL A 189 9.77 3.44 6.98
CA VAL A 189 11.17 3.09 7.27
C VAL A 189 12.10 4.17 6.73
N LYS A 190 13.30 4.27 7.29
CA LYS A 190 14.32 5.19 6.83
C LYS A 190 14.72 4.86 5.39
N GLU A 191 14.55 5.84 4.51
CA GLU A 191 14.94 5.75 3.11
C GLU A 191 16.46 5.95 2.94
N ILE A 192 16.97 5.60 1.76
CA ILE A 192 18.36 5.85 1.41
C ILE A 192 18.49 7.34 1.08
N GLU A 193 19.53 7.97 1.61
CA GLU A 193 19.82 9.39 1.36
C GLU A 193 19.98 9.66 -0.15
N GLY A 194 19.20 10.60 -0.68
CA GLY A 194 19.14 10.92 -2.12
C GLY A 194 18.26 9.97 -2.95
N ASP A 195 17.55 9.04 -2.32
CA ASP A 195 16.57 8.15 -2.94
C ASP A 195 15.24 8.12 -2.14
N GLU A 196 14.89 9.23 -1.49
CA GLU A 196 13.67 9.40 -0.69
C GLU A 196 12.46 9.74 -1.55
N ARG A 197 11.29 9.18 -1.20
CA ARG A 197 9.97 9.57 -1.73
C ARG A 197 9.08 10.17 -0.63
N THR A 198 9.51 10.13 0.62
CA THR A 198 8.88 10.85 1.72
C THR A 198 8.67 12.32 1.34
N GLY A 199 7.45 12.81 1.49
CA GLY A 199 7.05 14.18 1.19
C GLY A 199 6.47 14.43 -0.19
N ILE A 200 6.48 13.46 -1.12
CA ILE A 200 5.80 13.62 -2.42
C ILE A 200 4.34 13.18 -2.33
N GLY A 201 3.53 13.52 -3.33
CA GLY A 201 2.16 13.02 -3.42
C GLY A 201 2.07 11.53 -3.77
N VAL A 202 1.02 10.86 -3.29
CA VAL A 202 0.79 9.43 -3.54
C VAL A 202 0.60 9.12 -5.03
N GLY A 203 0.04 10.04 -5.81
CA GLY A 203 -0.06 9.90 -7.26
C GLY A 203 1.33 9.85 -7.90
N ALA A 204 2.21 10.78 -7.53
CA ALA A 204 3.60 10.83 -7.99
C ALA A 204 4.37 9.54 -7.64
N LEU A 205 4.19 9.00 -6.44
CA LEU A 205 4.76 7.71 -6.05
C LEU A 205 4.30 6.58 -6.99
N LEU A 206 2.98 6.46 -7.24
CA LEU A 206 2.43 5.40 -8.09
C LEU A 206 2.88 5.55 -9.55
N GLU A 207 2.97 6.77 -10.08
CA GLU A 207 3.52 7.04 -11.41
C GLU A 207 4.99 6.64 -11.52
N GLU A 208 5.79 6.92 -10.49
CA GLU A 208 7.20 6.56 -10.48
C GLU A 208 7.41 5.04 -10.47
N VAL A 209 6.64 4.31 -9.66
CA VAL A 209 6.62 2.83 -9.69
C VAL A 209 6.31 2.33 -11.10
N ARG A 210 5.33 2.94 -11.77
CA ARG A 210 4.96 2.57 -13.15
C ARG A 210 6.09 2.82 -14.13
N ALA A 211 6.78 3.96 -14.02
CA ALA A 211 7.90 4.31 -14.86
C ALA A 211 9.07 3.32 -14.69
N VAL A 212 9.45 3.01 -13.44
CA VAL A 212 10.52 2.06 -13.11
C VAL A 212 10.23 0.68 -13.71
N ARG A 213 9.02 0.16 -13.53
CA ARG A 213 8.66 -1.17 -14.03
C ARG A 213 8.64 -1.23 -15.56
N LYS A 214 8.18 -0.16 -16.22
CA LYS A 214 8.20 -0.04 -17.68
C LYS A 214 9.63 -0.03 -18.23
N ALA A 215 10.56 0.65 -17.56
CA ALA A 215 11.97 0.65 -17.94
C ALA A 215 12.56 -0.77 -17.83
N LYS A 216 12.31 -1.46 -16.72
CA LYS A 216 12.79 -2.84 -16.51
C LYS A 216 12.24 -3.87 -17.49
N ALA A 217 10.96 -3.75 -17.87
CA ALA A 217 10.38 -4.63 -18.87
C ALA A 217 11.06 -4.46 -20.25
N SER A 218 11.46 -3.24 -20.59
CA SER A 218 12.19 -2.95 -21.84
C SER A 218 13.59 -3.57 -21.83
N GLU A 219 14.33 -3.46 -20.71
CA GLU A 219 15.69 -4.04 -20.56
C GLU A 219 15.72 -5.57 -20.70
N GLN A 220 14.63 -6.27 -20.36
CA GLN A 220 14.54 -7.74 -20.46
C GLN A 220 14.11 -8.24 -21.84
N SER A 221 13.69 -7.33 -22.73
CA SER A 221 13.22 -7.64 -24.08
C SER A 221 14.27 -7.44 -25.18
N GLU A 222 15.46 -6.94 -24.81
CA GLU A 222 16.65 -6.79 -25.66
C GLU A 222 17.61 -7.98 -25.49
#